data_AF-A0A0F9FH86-F1
#
_entry.id   AF-A0A0F9FH86-F1
#
_cell.length_a   1.000
_cell.length_b   1.000
_cell.length_c   1.000
_cell.angle_alpha   90.00
_cell.angle_beta   90.00
_cell.angle_gamma   90.00
#
_symmetry.space_group_name_H-M   'P 1'
#
loop_
_entity.id
_entity.type
_entity.pdbx_description
1 polymer ?
#
loop_
_entity_poly.entity_id
_entity_poly.type
_entity_poly.pdbx_seq_one_letter_code
_entity_poly.pdbx_strand_id
1 'polypeptide(L)'
;MAENILDIVTKVDRPTYTIDGEAFELRHPNELSMTEFHTLSKMGGALITFGDQFSDNPEKSFEEIRKVIDELLDLVTPDLPKKIRETLNPFLVMRILEAFIELSRIEQKPGDQQVLSKSSPGSQ
;
A
#
# COMPACT_ATOMS: atom_id res chain seq x y z
N MET A 1 -9.50 -38.86 -5.23
CA MET A 1 -8.81 -37.60 -5.61
C MET A 1 -9.19 -36.60 -4.54
N ALA A 2 -8.22 -36.04 -3.81
CA ALA A 2 -8.50 -35.11 -2.72
C ALA A 2 -9.02 -33.80 -3.32
N GLU A 3 -10.27 -33.45 -3.03
CA GLU A 3 -10.79 -32.11 -3.32
C GLU A 3 -9.96 -31.11 -2.52
N ASN A 4 -9.28 -30.19 -3.20
CA ASN A 4 -8.58 -29.10 -2.54
C ASN A 4 -9.61 -28.23 -1.83
N ILE A 5 -9.66 -28.32 -0.49
CA ILE A 5 -10.63 -27.63 0.38
C ILE A 5 -10.41 -26.11 0.41
N LEU A 6 -9.25 -25.64 -0.04
CA LEU A 6 -8.84 -24.24 0.05
C LEU A 6 -8.79 -23.61 -1.34
N ASP A 7 -9.93 -23.09 -1.79
CA ASP A 7 -10.03 -22.20 -2.95
C ASP A 7 -10.02 -20.74 -2.46
N ILE A 8 -8.82 -20.17 -2.33
CA ILE A 8 -8.70 -18.75 -1.94
C ILE A 8 -8.72 -17.90 -3.22
N VAL A 9 -9.89 -17.38 -3.56
CA VAL A 9 -10.02 -16.28 -4.52
C VAL A 9 -9.60 -14.98 -3.81
N THR A 10 -8.29 -14.69 -3.78
CA THR A 10 -7.76 -13.41 -3.27
C THR A 10 -7.84 -12.33 -4.34
N LYS A 11 -9.05 -11.95 -4.76
CA LYS A 11 -9.19 -10.77 -5.62
C LYS A 11 -9.17 -9.52 -4.74
N VAL A 12 -7.99 -8.90 -4.62
CA VAL A 12 -7.87 -7.57 -4.05
C VAL A 12 -8.08 -6.57 -5.19
N ASP A 13 -9.17 -5.82 -5.13
CA ASP A 13 -9.39 -4.74 -6.09
C ASP A 13 -8.43 -3.59 -5.77
N ARG A 14 -7.53 -3.29 -6.72
CA ARG A 14 -6.55 -2.22 -6.57
C ARG A 14 -7.15 -0.89 -7.00
N PRO A 15 -6.98 0.18 -6.21
CA PRO A 15 -7.32 1.51 -6.67
C PRO A 15 -6.39 1.92 -7.82
N THR A 16 -6.96 2.61 -8.80
CA THR A 16 -6.22 3.15 -9.95
C THR A 16 -6.04 4.65 -9.81
N TYR A 17 -4.88 5.15 -10.22
CA TYR A 17 -4.60 6.58 -10.36
C TYR A 17 -4.08 6.86 -11.77
N THR A 18 -4.13 8.13 -12.19
CA THR A 18 -3.76 8.53 -13.55
C THR A 18 -2.60 9.51 -13.51
N ILE A 19 -1.56 9.26 -14.31
CA ILE A 19 -0.45 10.19 -14.56
C ILE A 19 -0.40 10.42 -16.07
N ASP A 20 -0.47 11.68 -16.51
CA ASP A 20 -0.39 12.07 -17.93
C ASP A 20 -1.36 11.32 -18.88
N GLY A 21 -2.52 10.90 -18.35
CA GLY A 21 -3.54 10.17 -19.11
C GLY A 21 -3.37 8.65 -19.12
N GLU A 22 -2.28 8.13 -18.54
CA GLU A 22 -2.06 6.70 -18.35
C GLU A 22 -2.52 6.26 -16.96
N ALA A 23 -3.22 5.12 -16.89
CA ALA A 23 -3.74 4.56 -15.64
C ALA A 23 -2.75 3.55 -15.04
N PHE A 24 -2.50 3.70 -13.74
CA PHE A 24 -1.63 2.84 -12.95
C PHE A 24 -2.39 2.31 -11.75
N GLU A 25 -2.03 1.10 -11.32
CA GLU A 25 -2.57 0.49 -10.12
C GLU A 25 -1.72 0.83 -8.90
N LEU A 26 -2.39 1.01 -7.77
CA LEU A 26 -1.79 1.19 -6.46
C LEU A 26 -1.99 -0.10 -5.67
N ARG A 27 -0.94 -0.67 -5.10
CA ARG A 27 -1.10 -1.85 -4.22
C ARG A 27 -1.94 -1.49 -3.00
N HIS A 28 -2.77 -2.43 -2.56
CA HIS A 28 -3.43 -2.34 -1.26
C HIS A 28 -2.46 -2.79 -0.15
N PRO A 29 -2.49 -2.18 1.05
CA PRO A 29 -1.66 -2.62 2.18
C PRO A 29 -1.81 -4.10 2.54
N ASN A 30 -2.99 -4.69 2.34
CA ASN A 30 -3.26 -6.12 2.57
C ASN A 30 -2.56 -7.06 1.57
N GLU A 31 -2.00 -6.52 0.48
CA GLU A 31 -1.17 -7.27 -0.47
C GLU A 31 0.29 -7.35 -0.02
N LEU A 32 0.67 -6.66 1.06
CA LEU A 32 2.03 -6.75 1.59
C LEU A 32 2.19 -8.06 2.36
N SER A 33 3.23 -8.81 2.02
CA SER A 33 3.70 -9.91 2.84
C SER A 33 4.20 -9.41 4.21
N MET A 34 4.31 -10.32 5.18
CA MET A 34 4.87 -10.01 6.50
C MET A 34 6.28 -9.41 6.42
N THR A 35 7.10 -9.87 5.46
CA THR A 35 8.44 -9.34 5.23
C THR A 35 8.40 -7.92 4.70
N GLU A 36 7.52 -7.64 3.71
CA GLU A 36 7.34 -6.29 3.17
C GLU A 36 6.81 -5.31 4.23
N PHE A 37 5.91 -5.75 5.10
CA PHE A 37 5.42 -4.95 6.22
C PHE A 37 6.54 -4.60 7.22
N HIS A 38 7.43 -5.56 7.51
CA HIS A 38 8.60 -5.31 8.33
C HIS A 38 9.56 -4.31 7.67
N THR A 39 9.80 -4.45 6.36
CA THR A 39 10.61 -3.49 5.59
C THR A 39 9.99 -2.10 5.62
N LEU A 40 8.68 -1.97 5.43
CA LEU A 40 7.94 -0.70 5.52
C LEU A 40 8.15 -0.03 6.90
N SER A 41 8.05 -0.81 7.98
CA SER A 41 8.29 -0.33 9.35
C SER A 41 9.72 0.16 9.54
N LYS A 42 10.71 -0.56 9.01
CA LYS A 42 12.13 -0.18 9.05
C LYS A 42 12.39 1.12 8.26
N MET A 43 11.79 1.25 7.08
CA MET A 43 11.88 2.47 6.26
C MET A 43 11.28 3.68 6.98
N GLY A 44 10.13 3.52 7.66
CA GLY A 44 9.54 4.57 8.50
C GLY A 44 10.49 5.04 9.60
N GLY A 45 11.15 4.10 10.30
CA GLY A 45 12.17 4.44 11.31
C GLY A 45 13.40 5.16 10.73
N ALA A 46 13.82 4.79 9.51
CA ALA A 46 14.91 5.45 8.81
C ALA A 46 14.57 6.91 8.45
N LEU A 47 13.35 7.17 7.97
CA LEU A 47 12.89 8.54 7.67
C LEU A 47 12.93 9.45 8.90
N ILE A 48 12.49 8.96 10.06
CA ILE A 48 12.58 9.72 11.32
C ILE A 48 14.04 10.03 11.65
N THR A 49 14.91 9.01 11.59
CA THR A 49 16.34 9.15 11.90
C THR A 49 17.02 10.18 11.00
N PHE A 50 16.76 10.15 9.69
CA PHE A 50 17.35 11.11 8.75
C PHE A 50 16.77 12.51 8.91
N GLY A 51 15.49 12.61 9.28
CA GLY A 51 14.84 13.87 9.65
C GLY A 51 15.51 14.52 10.87
N ASP A 52 15.79 13.74 11.91
CA ASP A 52 16.50 14.22 13.11
C ASP A 52 17.92 14.70 12.79
N GLN A 53 18.61 14.02 11.86
CA GLN A 53 19.96 14.37 11.42
C GLN A 53 20.00 15.56 10.44
N PHE A 54 18.85 16.03 9.97
CA PHE A 54 18.79 17.07 8.95
C PHE A 54 19.43 18.39 9.41
N SER A 55 19.37 18.72 10.70
CA SER A 55 20.05 19.91 11.24
C SER A 55 21.57 19.84 11.14
N ASP A 56 22.13 18.62 11.20
CA ASP A 56 23.57 18.40 11.29
C ASP A 56 24.20 18.26 9.90
N ASN A 57 23.51 17.58 8.97
CA ASN A 57 23.95 17.43 7.59
C ASN A 57 22.75 17.41 6.62
N PRO A 58 22.22 18.59 6.25
CA PRO A 58 21.02 18.71 5.43
C PRO A 58 21.12 17.99 4.08
N GLU A 59 22.28 18.12 3.40
CA GLU A 59 22.48 17.58 2.05
C GLU A 59 22.43 16.04 2.06
N LYS A 60 23.21 15.42 2.96
CA LYS A 60 23.20 13.96 3.11
C LYS A 60 21.85 13.43 3.58
N SER A 61 21.25 14.06 4.59
CA SER A 61 19.93 13.65 5.08
C SER A 61 18.87 13.74 4.00
N PHE A 62 18.90 14.79 3.17
CA PHE A 62 17.99 14.93 2.04
C PHE A 62 18.15 13.81 1.01
N GLU A 63 19.39 13.45 0.65
CA GLU A 63 19.65 12.35 -0.27
C GLU A 63 19.15 11.00 0.28
N GLU A 64 19.39 10.71 1.55
CA GLU A 64 18.94 9.47 2.18
C GLU A 64 17.42 9.40 2.32
N ILE A 65 16.76 10.51 2.71
CA ILE A 65 15.29 10.61 2.72
C ILE A 65 14.72 10.34 1.33
N ARG A 66 15.32 10.94 0.29
CA ARG A 66 14.88 10.74 -1.09
C ARG A 66 14.98 9.27 -1.51
N LYS A 67 16.08 8.60 -1.20
CA LYS A 67 16.25 7.16 -1.48
C LYS A 67 15.17 6.32 -0.82
N VAL A 68 14.88 6.58 0.46
CA VAL A 68 13.83 5.84 1.18
C VAL A 68 12.45 6.09 0.57
N ILE A 69 12.15 7.33 0.16
CA ILE A 69 10.90 7.66 -0.53
C ILE A 69 10.80 6.93 -1.88
N ASP A 70 11.88 6.86 -2.65
CA ASP A 70 11.91 6.13 -3.93
C ASP A 70 11.67 4.63 -3.72
N GLU A 71 12.28 4.03 -2.69
CA GLU A 71 12.07 2.62 -2.29
C GLU A 71 10.63 2.36 -1.80
N LEU A 72 10.04 3.31 -1.07
CA LEU A 72 8.63 3.23 -0.67
C LEU A 72 7.70 3.27 -1.88
N LEU A 73 8.01 4.13 -2.85
CA LEU A 73 7.23 4.22 -4.07
C LEU A 73 7.34 2.93 -4.89
N ASP A 74 8.51 2.30 -4.96
CA ASP A 74 8.70 0.96 -5.54
C ASP A 74 7.80 -0.09 -4.90
N LEU A 75 7.79 -0.12 -3.57
CA LEU A 75 7.00 -1.11 -2.83
C LEU A 75 5.50 -0.96 -3.10
N VAL A 76 5.03 0.29 -3.21
CA VAL A 76 3.61 0.66 -3.31
C VAL A 76 3.10 0.67 -4.76
N THR A 77 3.99 0.90 -5.73
CA THR A 77 3.68 1.02 -7.17
C THR A 77 4.64 0.19 -8.03
N PRO A 78 4.66 -1.14 -7.89
CA PRO A 78 5.65 -1.99 -8.58
C PRO A 78 5.53 -1.94 -10.10
N ASP A 79 4.34 -1.63 -10.61
CA ASP A 79 4.03 -1.60 -12.05
C ASP A 79 4.26 -0.21 -12.66
N LEU A 80 4.65 0.81 -11.86
CA LEU A 80 4.92 2.15 -12.34
C LEU A 80 6.30 2.21 -13.04
N PRO A 81 6.36 2.48 -14.35
CA PRO A 81 7.63 2.50 -15.07
C PRO A 81 8.58 3.57 -14.53
N LYS A 82 9.87 3.24 -14.44
CA LYS A 82 10.92 4.16 -13.98
C LYS A 82 10.91 5.51 -14.70
N LYS A 83 10.65 5.50 -16.01
CA LYS A 83 10.56 6.72 -16.83
C LYS A 83 9.48 7.69 -16.35
N ILE A 84 8.33 7.17 -15.92
CA ILE A 84 7.21 7.99 -15.39
C ILE A 84 7.52 8.41 -13.96
N ARG A 85 8.15 7.53 -13.18
CA ARG A 85 8.58 7.88 -11.83
C ARG A 85 9.54 9.08 -11.82
N GLU A 86 10.49 9.12 -12.75
CA GLU A 86 11.45 10.22 -12.88
C GLU A 86 10.79 11.57 -13.27
N THR A 87 9.56 11.57 -13.80
CA THR A 87 8.81 12.81 -14.08
C THR A 87 7.99 13.30 -12.89
N LEU A 88 7.83 12.48 -11.85
CA LEU A 88 7.07 12.85 -10.67
C LEU A 88 7.85 13.86 -9.82
N ASN A 89 7.20 14.99 -9.54
CA ASN A 89 7.71 15.91 -8.54
C ASN A 89 7.46 15.36 -7.11
N PRO A 90 8.19 15.86 -6.10
CA PRO A 90 8.04 15.37 -4.72
C PRO A 90 6.61 15.45 -4.17
N PHE A 91 5.85 16.47 -4.58
CA PHE A 91 4.46 16.61 -4.16
C PHE A 91 3.58 15.45 -4.67
N LEU A 92 3.70 15.09 -5.95
CA LEU A 92 2.94 13.97 -6.53
C LEU A 92 3.32 12.63 -5.89
N VAL A 93 4.61 12.41 -5.61
CA VAL A 93 5.07 11.22 -4.89
C VAL A 93 4.40 11.12 -3.52
N MET A 94 4.38 12.22 -2.76
CA MET A 94 3.70 12.24 -1.46
C MET A 94 2.20 11.95 -1.58
N ARG A 95 1.51 12.47 -2.61
CA ARG A 95 0.08 12.16 -2.84
C ARG A 95 -0.17 10.67 -3.09
N ILE A 96 0.71 9.99 -3.80
CA ILE A 96 0.61 8.54 -4.04
C ILE A 96 0.80 7.78 -2.71
N LEU A 97 1.81 8.14 -1.92
CA LEU A 97 2.06 7.52 -0.62
C LEU A 97 0.93 7.79 0.39
N GLU A 98 0.38 9.00 0.41
CA GLU A 98 -0.81 9.35 1.20
C GLU A 98 -2.01 8.48 0.82
N ALA A 99 -2.29 8.32 -0.47
CA ALA A 99 -3.37 7.47 -0.95
C ALA A 99 -3.20 6.02 -0.47
N PHE A 100 -1.97 5.48 -0.50
CA PHE A 100 -1.68 4.15 0.05
C PHE A 100 -1.96 4.05 1.55
N ILE A 101 -1.56 5.06 2.33
CA ILE A 101 -1.84 5.11 3.78
C ILE A 101 -3.34 5.19 4.05
N GLU A 102 -4.10 5.94 3.26
CA GLU A 102 -5.55 6.06 3.42
C GLU A 102 -6.26 4.71 3.23
N LEU A 103 -5.80 3.86 2.31
CA LEU A 103 -6.34 2.51 2.13
C LEU A 103 -6.25 1.67 3.41
N SER A 104 -5.17 1.82 4.18
CA SER A 104 -5.00 1.12 5.47
C SER A 104 -5.97 1.59 6.56
N ARG A 105 -6.56 2.78 6.42
CA ARG A 105 -7.44 3.38 7.41
C ARG A 105 -8.92 3.10 7.15
N ILE A 106 -9.29 2.79 5.91
CA ILE A 106 -10.69 2.64 5.49
C ILE A 106 -11.27 1.27 5.87
N GLU A 107 -10.44 0.27 6.21
CA GLU A 107 -10.92 -1.04 6.67
C GLU A 107 -11.23 -1.10 8.18
N GLN A 108 -12.31 -0.43 8.60
CA GLN A 108 -13.17 -0.92 9.69
C GLN A 108 -14.63 -0.54 9.44
N LYS A 109 -15.40 -1.45 8.84
CA LYS A 109 -16.83 -1.63 9.16
C LYS A 109 -17.11 -3.09 9.45
N PRO A 110 -17.13 -3.50 10.73
CA PRO A 110 -17.73 -4.77 11.12
C PRO A 110 -19.24 -4.62 10.99
N GLY A 111 -19.81 -4.97 9.83
CA GLY A 111 -21.24 -4.79 9.58
C GLY A 111 -21.85 -5.61 8.43
N ASP A 112 -21.07 -6.02 7.43
CA ASP A 112 -21.63 -6.68 6.23
C ASP A 112 -21.53 -8.21 6.21
N GLN A 113 -21.26 -8.86 7.36
CA GLN A 113 -21.63 -10.27 7.51
C GLN A 113 -23.13 -10.36 7.84
N GLN A 114 -23.97 -10.14 6.82
CA GLN A 114 -25.33 -10.66 6.85
C GLN A 114 -25.23 -12.18 6.91
N VAL A 115 -25.37 -12.71 8.13
CA VAL A 115 -25.59 -14.12 8.37
C VAL A 115 -26.87 -14.49 7.64
N LEU A 116 -26.73 -15.13 6.48
CA LEU A 116 -27.77 -15.92 5.83
C LEU A 116 -28.10 -17.10 6.76
N SER A 117 -28.79 -16.84 7.86
CA SER A 117 -29.49 -17.89 8.60
C SER A 117 -30.71 -18.25 7.77
N LYS A 118 -30.50 -19.26 6.93
CA LYS A 118 -31.52 -20.02 6.21
C LYS A 118 -32.79 -20.13 7.07
N SER A 119 -33.87 -19.58 6.53
CA SER A 119 -35.21 -20.03 6.79
C SER A 119 -35.29 -21.56 6.67
N SER A 120 -35.69 -22.23 7.74
CA SER A 120 -36.30 -23.56 7.64
C SER A 120 -37.66 -23.57 8.35
N PRO A 121 -38.69 -24.19 7.74
CA PRO A 121 -40.08 -24.03 8.12
C PRO A 121 -40.57 -25.17 9.01
N GLY A 122 -41.31 -24.81 10.07
CA GLY A 122 -42.35 -25.63 10.71
C GLY A 122 -41.92 -26.93 11.40
N SER A 123 -42.46 -27.17 12.60
CA SER A 123 -43.34 -28.31 12.88
C SER A 123 -43.88 -28.22 14.30
N GLN A 124 -45.22 -28.22 14.35
CA GLN A 124 -46.18 -28.67 15.37
C GLN A 124 -45.72 -28.95 16.79
#